data_AF-A0A834J9T0-F1
#
_entry.id   AF-A0A834J9T0-F1
#
_cell.length_a   1.000
_cell.length_b   1.000
_cell.length_c   1.000
_cell.angle_alpha   90.00
_cell.angle_beta   90.00
_cell.angle_gamma   90.00
#
_symmetry.space_group_name_H-M   'P 1'
#
loop_
_entity.id
_entity.type
_entity.pdbx_description
1 polymer ?
#
loop_
_entity_poly.entity_id
_entity_poly.type
_entity_poly.pdbx_seq_one_letter_code
_entity_poly.pdbx_strand_id
1 'polypeptide(L)'
;MNKGTLGNNVNEPPILEAGGYPTGLPLSESTKVGTSVFVLKGYDPEGSPVKYGIQLTDYFVVDSRTGAIKLAKPLNREILENPIYMYYNVHRLVVESAWLLLIRLSLRESNAPAKTFTRLWMP
;
A
#
# COMPACT_ATOMS: atom_id res chain seq x y z
N MET A 1 -17.90 -42.29 12.51
CA MET A 1 -16.70 -42.05 11.68
C MET A 1 -16.51 -40.55 11.51
N ASN A 2 -15.29 -40.03 11.71
CA ASN A 2 -15.00 -38.61 11.54
C ASN A 2 -14.91 -38.22 10.05
N LYS A 3 -15.32 -36.97 9.81
CA LYS A 3 -15.65 -36.29 8.56
C LYS A 3 -14.56 -36.40 7.47
N GLY A 4 -14.97 -36.79 6.27
CA GLY A 4 -14.20 -36.63 5.04
C GLY A 4 -14.98 -35.77 4.06
N THR A 5 -15.03 -34.45 4.28
CA THR A 5 -15.38 -33.52 3.20
C THR A 5 -14.16 -33.46 2.28
N LEU A 6 -14.18 -34.29 1.23
CA LEU A 6 -13.34 -34.13 0.05
C LEU A 6 -13.81 -32.87 -0.67
N GLY A 7 -13.45 -31.71 -0.13
CA GLY A 7 -13.57 -30.44 -0.83
C GLY A 7 -12.52 -30.45 -1.92
N ASN A 8 -12.95 -30.27 -3.16
CA ASN A 8 -12.08 -30.03 -4.30
C ASN A 8 -11.26 -28.77 -3.97
N ASN A 9 -10.08 -28.91 -3.37
CA ASN A 9 -9.29 -27.78 -2.89
C ASN A 9 -8.57 -27.13 -4.07
N VAL A 10 -9.30 -26.31 -4.81
CA VAL A 10 -8.72 -25.41 -5.81
C VAL A 10 -7.89 -24.38 -5.04
N ASN A 11 -6.61 -24.25 -5.38
CA ASN A 11 -5.72 -23.31 -4.70
C ASN A 11 -6.28 -21.89 -4.81
N GLU A 12 -6.49 -21.23 -3.67
CA GLU A 12 -6.96 -19.87 -3.59
C GLU A 12 -5.82 -18.86 -3.83
N PRO A 13 -6.11 -17.68 -4.39
CA PRO A 13 -5.10 -16.64 -4.53
C PRO A 13 -4.76 -16.01 -3.16
N PRO A 14 -3.55 -15.47 -2.99
CA PRO A 14 -3.19 -14.72 -1.80
C PRO A 14 -4.11 -13.52 -1.55
N ILE A 15 -4.37 -13.26 -0.28
CA ILE A 15 -5.30 -12.22 0.20
C ILE A 15 -4.50 -11.15 0.95
N LEU A 16 -4.76 -9.88 0.64
CA LEU A 16 -4.32 -8.77 1.49
C LEU A 16 -5.19 -8.69 2.74
N GLU A 17 -4.56 -8.60 3.90
CA GLU A 17 -5.29 -8.48 5.17
C GLU A 17 -6.03 -7.13 5.24
N ALA A 18 -7.17 -7.12 5.93
CA ALA A 18 -7.85 -5.87 6.26
C ALA A 18 -6.93 -5.00 7.14
N GLY A 19 -6.65 -3.77 6.71
CA GLY A 19 -5.64 -2.91 7.36
C GLY A 19 -4.18 -3.34 7.11
N GLY A 20 -3.96 -4.40 6.32
CA GLY A 20 -2.66 -4.83 5.81
C GLY A 20 -2.14 -4.00 4.64
N TYR A 21 -2.83 -2.90 4.32
CA TYR A 21 -2.44 -1.94 3.31
C TYR A 21 -2.87 -0.54 3.75
N PRO A 22 -2.15 0.52 3.33
CA PRO A 22 -2.41 1.87 3.84
C PRO A 22 -3.71 2.44 3.25
N THR A 23 -4.73 2.72 4.05
CA THR A 23 -5.93 3.45 3.61
C THR A 23 -5.80 4.94 3.96
N GLY A 24 -5.07 5.69 3.11
CA GLY A 24 -4.82 7.11 3.34
C GLY A 24 -3.68 7.35 4.34
N LEU A 25 -2.47 6.91 3.98
CA LEU A 25 -1.26 7.10 4.79
C LEU A 25 -0.82 8.57 4.76
N PRO A 26 -0.90 9.29 5.89
CA PRO A 26 -0.48 10.68 5.96
C PRO A 26 1.05 10.73 6.08
N LEU A 27 1.73 11.07 4.98
CA LEU A 27 3.18 11.12 4.94
C LEU A 27 3.67 12.56 4.81
N SER A 28 4.66 12.93 5.63
CA SER A 28 5.26 14.27 5.59
C SER A 28 6.31 14.36 4.49
N GLU A 29 6.39 15.49 3.80
CA GLU A 29 7.46 15.74 2.82
C GLU A 29 8.87 15.74 3.44
N SER A 30 8.97 16.05 4.74
CA SER A 30 10.21 15.98 5.51
C SER A 30 10.67 14.55 5.82
N THR A 31 9.89 13.53 5.42
CA THR A 31 10.26 12.13 5.60
C THR A 31 11.55 11.84 4.85
N LYS A 32 12.56 11.33 5.58
CA LYS A 32 13.86 11.00 5.00
C LYS A 32 13.73 9.82 4.04
N VAL A 33 14.42 9.88 2.90
CA VAL A 33 14.60 8.72 2.01
C VAL A 33 15.18 7.54 2.80
N GLY A 34 14.68 6.34 2.50
CA GLY A 34 15.01 5.10 3.20
C GLY A 34 14.12 4.80 4.41
N THR A 35 13.32 5.77 4.89
CA THR A 35 12.40 5.56 6.00
C THR A 35 11.36 4.51 5.63
N SER A 36 11.14 3.52 6.51
CA SER A 36 10.03 2.58 6.40
C SER A 36 8.74 3.26 6.83
N VAL A 37 7.76 3.33 5.93
CA VAL A 37 6.53 4.12 6.11
C VAL A 37 5.30 3.26 6.38
N PHE A 38 5.34 1.99 5.96
CA PHE A 38 4.26 1.03 6.18
C PHE A 38 4.79 -0.41 5.97
N VAL A 39 4.06 -1.43 6.43
CA VAL A 39 4.36 -2.84 6.17
C VAL A 39 3.10 -3.51 5.64
N LEU A 40 3.18 -4.02 4.41
CA LEU A 40 2.09 -4.78 3.81
C LEU A 40 1.89 -6.10 4.55
N LYS A 41 0.63 -6.49 4.70
CA LYS A 41 0.25 -7.78 5.26
C LYS A 41 -0.73 -8.48 4.35
N GLY A 42 -0.45 -9.75 4.13
CA GLY A 42 -1.24 -10.62 3.30
C GLY A 42 -0.84 -12.06 3.58
N TYR A 43 -1.74 -12.97 3.30
CA TYR A 43 -1.55 -14.40 3.52
C TYR A 43 -2.14 -15.19 2.36
N ASP A 44 -1.57 -16.37 2.13
CA ASP A 44 -2.12 -17.39 1.25
C ASP A 44 -3.04 -18.28 2.11
N PRO A 45 -4.31 -18.54 1.73
CA PRO A 45 -5.23 -19.38 2.52
C PRO A 45 -4.67 -20.77 2.85
N GLU A 46 -3.78 -21.29 2.01
CA GLU A 46 -3.08 -22.56 2.19
C GLU A 46 -1.74 -22.44 2.95
N GLY A 47 -1.37 -21.23 3.36
CA GLY A 47 -0.16 -20.96 4.13
C GLY A 47 1.13 -20.91 3.30
N SER A 48 1.05 -20.85 1.97
CA SER A 48 2.23 -20.64 1.13
C SER A 48 2.89 -19.29 1.44
N PRO A 49 4.22 -19.16 1.29
CA PRO A 49 4.89 -17.87 1.38
C PRO A 49 4.38 -16.89 0.32
N VAL A 50 4.02 -15.70 0.76
CA VAL A 50 3.60 -14.60 -0.10
C VAL A 50 4.77 -13.68 -0.42
N LYS A 51 4.71 -13.04 -1.58
CA LYS A 51 5.64 -11.97 -1.95
C LYS A 51 4.91 -10.70 -2.34
N TYR A 52 5.50 -9.57 -1.99
CA TYR A 52 4.92 -8.23 -2.17
C TYR A 52 5.55 -7.48 -3.35
N GLY A 53 4.75 -6.68 -4.04
CA GLY A 53 5.19 -5.80 -5.11
C GLY A 53 4.48 -4.45 -5.06
N ILE A 54 5.17 -3.41 -5.56
CA ILE A 54 4.62 -2.08 -5.80
C ILE A 54 4.87 -1.68 -7.25
N GLN A 55 3.89 -1.07 -7.89
CA GLN A 55 3.99 -0.60 -9.27
C GLN A 55 3.44 0.82 -9.43
N LEU A 56 3.77 1.44 -10.56
CA LEU A 56 3.27 2.74 -11.01
C LEU A 56 3.70 3.94 -10.14
N THR A 57 4.74 3.74 -9.32
CA THR A 57 5.47 4.80 -8.62
C THR A 57 6.94 4.41 -8.47
N ASP A 58 7.81 5.42 -8.48
CA ASP A 58 9.24 5.33 -8.18
C ASP A 58 9.60 6.03 -6.85
N TYR A 59 8.61 6.61 -6.16
CA TYR A 59 8.77 7.24 -4.85
C TYR A 59 8.81 6.23 -3.71
N PHE A 60 8.29 5.03 -3.92
CA PHE A 60 8.23 3.98 -2.92
C PHE A 60 8.78 2.68 -3.49
N VAL A 61 9.45 1.94 -2.63
CA VAL A 61 9.88 0.57 -2.90
C VAL A 61 9.34 -0.34 -1.80
N VAL A 62 9.07 -1.59 -2.15
CA VAL A 62 8.64 -2.60 -1.19
C VAL A 62 9.67 -3.72 -1.12
N ASP A 63 10.00 -4.15 0.08
CA ASP A 63 10.73 -5.38 0.30
C ASP A 63 9.81 -6.57 -0.01
N SER A 64 10.17 -7.34 -1.05
CA SER A 64 9.31 -8.42 -1.56
C SER A 64 9.01 -9.53 -0.57
N ARG A 65 9.82 -9.70 0.49
CA ARG A 65 9.65 -10.79 1.46
C ARG A 65 8.93 -10.33 2.72
N THR A 66 9.21 -9.11 3.16
CA THR A 66 8.69 -8.57 4.43
C THR A 66 7.50 -7.65 4.26
N GLY A 67 7.24 -7.16 3.04
CA GLY A 67 6.19 -6.18 2.77
C GLY A 67 6.53 -4.77 3.24
N ALA A 68 7.74 -4.53 3.76
CA ALA A 68 8.16 -3.22 4.24
C ALA A 68 8.25 -2.22 3.08
N ILE A 69 7.42 -1.17 3.13
CA ILE A 69 7.42 -0.07 2.17
C ILE A 69 8.34 1.01 2.68
N LYS A 70 9.30 1.42 1.85
CA LYS A 70 10.24 2.49 2.14
C LYS A 70 10.11 3.63 1.13
N LEU A 71 10.37 4.85 1.60
CA LEU A 71 10.49 6.00 0.74
C LEU A 71 11.79 5.91 -0.08
N ALA A 72 11.70 5.91 -1.40
CA ALA A 72 12.83 5.80 -2.31
C ALA A 72 13.30 7.15 -2.86
N LYS A 73 12.41 8.15 -2.92
CA LYS A 73 12.72 9.50 -3.40
C LYS A 73 12.20 10.58 -2.45
N PRO A 74 12.81 11.76 -2.39
CA PRO A 74 12.29 12.87 -1.61
C PRO A 74 10.86 13.20 -2.04
N LEU A 75 10.02 13.50 -1.06
CA LEU A 75 8.66 13.95 -1.31
C LEU A 75 8.68 15.47 -1.45
N ASN A 76 7.96 15.98 -2.44
CA ASN A 76 7.68 17.41 -2.55
C ASN A 76 6.21 17.57 -2.92
N ARG A 77 5.41 18.15 -2.01
CA ARG A 77 3.98 18.32 -2.21
C ARG A 77 3.65 19.23 -3.41
N GLU A 78 4.46 20.26 -3.66
CA GLU A 78 4.23 21.22 -4.75
C GLU A 78 4.46 20.59 -6.13
N ILE A 79 5.26 19.53 -6.21
CA ILE A 79 5.51 18.76 -7.44
C ILE A 79 4.52 17.59 -7.55
N LEU A 80 4.13 17.02 -6.40
CA LEU A 80 3.17 15.92 -6.28
C LEU A 80 1.76 16.49 -6.11
N GLU A 81 1.32 17.34 -7.05
CA GLU A 81 -0.05 17.90 -7.08
C GLU A 81 -1.11 16.79 -7.22
N ASN A 82 -0.72 15.66 -7.83
CA ASN A 82 -1.56 14.49 -8.01
C ASN A 82 -1.33 13.45 -6.91
N PRO A 83 -2.39 12.79 -6.42
CA PRO A 83 -2.23 11.66 -5.52
C PRO A 83 -1.37 10.57 -6.16
N ILE A 84 -0.41 10.05 -5.39
CA ILE A 84 0.33 8.86 -5.81
C ILE A 84 -0.60 7.67 -5.68
N TYR A 85 -0.89 7.04 -6.82
CA TYR A 85 -1.57 5.76 -6.88
C TYR A 85 -0.54 4.65 -6.73
N MET A 86 -0.68 3.89 -5.65
CA MET A 86 0.13 2.70 -5.43
C MET A 86 -0.67 1.48 -5.85
N TYR A 87 -0.04 0.60 -6.59
CA TYR A 87 -0.59 -0.69 -7.00
C TYR A 87 0.16 -1.79 -6.26
N TYR A 88 -0.57 -2.63 -5.55
CA TYR A 88 0.00 -3.73 -4.78
C TYR A 88 -0.27 -5.06 -5.44
N ASN A 89 0.71 -5.94 -5.36
CA ASN A 89 0.58 -7.31 -5.82
C ASN A 89 1.04 -8.24 -4.69
N VAL A 90 0.23 -9.24 -4.38
CA VAL A 90 0.62 -10.39 -3.56
C VAL A 90 0.62 -11.60 -4.48
N HIS A 91 1.77 -12.25 -4.63
CA HIS A 91 1.95 -13.39 -5.52
C HIS A 91 2.58 -14.57 -4.80
N ARG A 92 2.27 -15.76 -5.30
CA ARG A 92 2.90 -17.01 -4.91
C ARG A 92 4.25 -17.17 -5.59
N LEU A 93 5.13 -18.00 -5.02
CA LEU A 93 6.42 -18.42 -5.61
C LEU A 93 6.27 -19.18 -6.94
N VAL A 94 5.05 -19.59 -7.30
CA VAL A 94 4.65 -20.17 -8.59
C VAL A 94 3.57 -19.28 -9.17
N VAL A 95 3.76 -18.82 -10.41
CA VAL A 95 3.08 -17.67 -11.00
C VAL A 95 1.61 -18.00 -11.28
N GLU A 96 0.68 -17.51 -10.46
CA GLU A 96 -0.73 -17.42 -10.83
C GLU A 96 -1.43 -16.32 -10.00
N SER A 97 -2.10 -15.42 -10.74
CA SER A 97 -3.11 -14.44 -10.34
C SER A 97 -2.79 -13.48 -9.18
N ALA A 98 -2.44 -12.23 -9.52
CA ALA A 98 -2.34 -11.12 -8.58
C ALA A 98 -3.63 -10.27 -8.59
N TRP A 99 -4.19 -10.00 -7.41
CA TRP A 99 -5.23 -8.99 -7.26
C TRP A 99 -4.59 -7.60 -7.15
N LEU A 100 -4.97 -6.69 -8.05
CA LEU A 100 -4.51 -5.30 -8.02
C LEU A 100 -5.38 -4.48 -7.06
N LEU A 101 -4.77 -3.84 -6.07
CA LEU A 101 -5.43 -2.83 -5.25
C LEU A 101 -4.85 -1.44 -5.54
N LEU A 102 -5.73 -0.52 -5.92
CA LEU A 102 -5.45 0.91 -6.07
C LEU A 102 -5.56 1.63 -4.72
N ILE A 103 -4.47 2.27 -4.28
CA ILE A 103 -4.49 3.09 -3.07
C ILE A 103 -4.06 4.51 -3.38
N ARG A 104 -4.84 5.46 -2.84
CA ARG A 104 -4.53 6.88 -2.83
C ARG A 104 -3.68 7.23 -1.61
N LEU A 105 -2.46 7.72 -1.82
CA LEU A 105 -1.70 8.39 -0.76
C LEU A 105 -2.15 9.86 -0.61
N SER A 106 -2.19 10.34 0.63
CA SER A 106 -2.43 11.76 0.95
C SER A 106 -1.22 12.30 1.70
N LEU A 107 -0.50 13.24 1.09
CA LEU A 107 0.62 13.90 1.74
C LEU A 107 0.10 14.98 2.70
N ARG A 108 0.63 15.02 3.92
CA ARG A 108 0.38 16.10 4.89
C ARG A 108 1.61 16.99 4.99
N GLU A 109 1.42 18.30 4.99
CA GLU A 109 2.51 19.24 5.25
C GLU A 109 3.06 19.03 6.68
N SER A 110 4.39 19.05 6.83
CA SER A 110 5.04 19.04 8.15
C SER A 110 4.84 20.33 8.93
N ASN A 111 4.45 21.43 8.26
CA ASN A 111 4.43 22.77 8.87
C ASN A 111 3.34 23.70 8.32
N ALA A 112 2.17 23.18 7.92
CA ALA A 112 1.07 24.03 7.46
C ALA A 112 0.59 24.95 8.59
N PRO A 113 0.68 26.30 8.49
CA PRO A 113 -0.24 27.13 9.23
C PRO A 113 -1.66 26.77 8.80
N ALA A 114 -2.60 26.70 9.75
CA ALA A 114 -4.00 26.40 9.46
C ALA A 114 -4.46 27.22 8.25
N LYS A 115 -4.86 26.54 7.17
CA LYS A 115 -5.35 27.21 5.96
C LYS A 115 -6.60 27.99 6.35
N THR A 116 -6.43 29.28 6.60
CA THR A 116 -7.52 30.15 7.04
C THR A 116 -8.36 30.38 5.79
N PHE A 117 -9.50 29.72 5.69
CA PHE A 117 -10.49 30.06 4.69
C PHE A 117 -11.13 31.38 5.11
N THR A 118 -10.59 32.49 4.61
CA THR A 118 -11.32 33.76 4.66
C THR A 118 -12.58 33.57 3.82
N ARG A 119 -13.71 33.42 4.49
CA ARG A 119 -15.04 33.32 3.89
C ARG A 119 -15.26 34.56 3.03
N LEU A 120 -15.16 34.40 1.70
CA LEU A 120 -15.55 35.47 0.78
C LEU A 120 -17.07 35.66 0.94
N TRP A 121 -17.47 36.75 1.59
CA TRP A 121 -18.80 37.30 1.38
C TRP A 121 -18.87 37.81 -0.05
N MET A 122 -19.90 37.39 -0.78
CA MET A 122 -20.42 38.14 -1.92
C MET A 122 -21.91 38.40 -1.62
N PRO A 123 -22.41 39.61 -1.96
CA PRO A 123 -23.67 40.16 -1.48
C PRO A 123 -24.91 39.35 -1.86
#